data_AF-A0A327WUS0-F1
#
_entry.id   AF-A0A327WUS0-F1
#
_cell.length_a   1.000
_cell.length_b   1.000
_cell.length_c   1.000
_cell.angle_alpha   90.00
_cell.angle_beta   90.00
_cell.angle_gamma   90.00
#
_symmetry.space_group_name_H-M   'P 1'
#
loop_
_entity.id
_entity.type
_entity.pdbx_description
1 polymer ?
#
loop_
_entity_poly.entity_id
_entity_poly.type
_entity_poly.pdbx_seq_one_letter_code
_entity_poly.pdbx_strand_id
1 'polypeptide(L)'
;MPQQDNFHVDTLSDFLQAADTHYHIFDLGRLVRVIPKQTFAAIEAGQMPYPTPLQQHAWLGIVFWRRQDTQASNPYIWFAKFPVDERGLLSHAARQHFLQIIVEALGRDLTAQTTPEQEALLKQNPYLFTPNDDKRAAFHAQVSQRLEQAPSIYFDDVQSFLLAQQSPEQWQQLGVQGLHDVAQRLAQQPKVADSIAQHWQAWPQAFKPAMAAALEHGELPTSLRANLCAQCVAACRQPQPDLANIILLIRALAGSLNSEPESKAWQPLRQALTQLCRALASDPSSATAQTHIDLLVVIAARAWPLLTDDTLRNEYLHAVSHHTDLFAHIFADLVALPVLRIYLLQLLSQPQHLPTQVQTALQFMQQRLRGQHVRSS
;
A
#
# COMPACT_ATOMS: atom_id res chain seq x y z
N MET A 1 -4.55 -7.74 -50.07
CA MET A 1 -5.21 -7.35 -48.81
C MET A 1 -4.41 -7.96 -47.68
N PRO A 2 -3.78 -7.19 -46.78
CA PRO A 2 -3.14 -7.78 -45.61
C PRO A 2 -4.26 -8.32 -44.71
N GLN A 3 -4.07 -9.55 -44.23
CA GLN A 3 -4.95 -10.23 -43.30
C GLN A 3 -5.11 -9.35 -42.04
N GLN A 4 -6.34 -8.93 -41.77
CA GLN A 4 -6.74 -8.49 -40.43
C GLN A 4 -6.75 -9.72 -39.54
N ASP A 5 -5.58 -10.10 -39.02
CA ASP A 5 -5.53 -10.97 -37.84
C ASP A 5 -6.27 -10.25 -36.73
N ASN A 6 -7.44 -10.80 -36.39
CA ASN A 6 -8.31 -10.33 -35.32
C ASN A 6 -7.53 -10.45 -34.01
N PHE A 7 -6.94 -9.35 -33.57
CA PHE A 7 -6.12 -9.27 -32.36
C PHE A 7 -7.05 -9.38 -31.15
N HIS A 8 -7.38 -10.60 -30.73
CA HIS A 8 -8.24 -10.85 -29.58
C HIS A 8 -7.43 -10.65 -28.30
N VAL A 9 -7.28 -9.39 -27.89
CA VAL A 9 -6.61 -8.99 -26.66
C VAL A 9 -7.69 -8.65 -25.64
N ASP A 10 -7.97 -9.62 -24.76
CA ASP A 10 -8.97 -9.47 -23.70
C ASP A 10 -8.36 -8.99 -22.38
N THR A 11 -7.04 -9.18 -22.20
CA THR A 11 -6.31 -8.86 -20.97
C THR A 11 -5.05 -8.05 -21.23
N LEU A 12 -4.61 -7.30 -20.21
CA LEU A 12 -3.35 -6.55 -20.24
C LEU A 12 -2.15 -7.52 -20.34
N SER A 13 -2.25 -8.67 -19.69
CA SER A 13 -1.24 -9.73 -19.80
C SER A 13 -1.09 -10.22 -21.24
N ASP A 14 -2.19 -10.49 -21.93
CA ASP A 14 -2.16 -10.93 -23.34
C ASP A 14 -1.62 -9.82 -24.24
N PHE A 15 -2.02 -8.58 -23.97
CA PHE A 15 -1.56 -7.42 -24.72
C PHE A 15 -0.03 -7.26 -24.68
N LEU A 16 0.54 -7.26 -23.48
CA LEU A 16 1.98 -7.10 -23.27
C LEU A 16 2.76 -8.28 -23.86
N GLN A 17 2.21 -9.50 -23.80
CA GLN A 17 2.82 -10.68 -24.41
C GLN A 17 2.79 -10.62 -25.94
N ALA A 18 1.66 -10.21 -26.53
CA ALA A 18 1.49 -10.11 -27.97
C ALA A 18 2.38 -9.01 -28.58
N ALA A 19 2.75 -7.99 -27.79
CA ALA A 19 3.71 -6.96 -28.16
C ALA A 19 5.20 -7.38 -28.00
N ASP A 20 5.48 -8.67 -27.75
CA ASP A 20 6.82 -9.23 -27.52
C ASP A 20 7.63 -8.49 -26.43
N THR A 21 6.96 -8.13 -25.33
CA THR A 21 7.58 -7.47 -24.19
C THR A 21 7.85 -8.44 -23.03
N HIS A 22 8.82 -8.07 -22.21
CA HIS A 22 8.86 -8.49 -20.81
C HIS A 22 8.15 -7.45 -19.96
N TYR A 23 7.55 -7.88 -18.85
CA TYR A 23 6.87 -6.97 -17.95
C TYR A 23 6.89 -7.41 -16.48
N HIS A 24 6.69 -6.45 -15.59
CA HIS A 24 6.39 -6.60 -14.17
C HIS A 24 5.17 -5.76 -13.80
N ILE A 25 4.36 -6.30 -12.89
CA ILE A 25 3.19 -5.63 -12.35
C ILE A 25 3.45 -5.35 -10.87
N PHE A 26 3.14 -4.13 -10.45
CA PHE A 26 3.23 -3.67 -9.08
C PHE A 26 1.87 -3.18 -8.61
N ASP A 27 1.47 -3.53 -7.39
CA ASP A 27 0.45 -2.81 -6.64
C ASP A 27 1.07 -1.49 -6.14
N LEU A 28 0.33 -0.39 -6.26
CA LEU A 28 0.69 0.95 -5.80
C LEU A 28 -0.32 1.54 -4.81
N GLY A 29 -1.36 0.79 -4.44
CA GLY A 29 -2.42 1.24 -3.57
C GLY A 29 -1.91 1.46 -2.15
N ARG A 30 -2.06 0.43 -1.31
CA ARG A 30 -1.65 0.54 0.10
C ARG A 30 -0.13 0.58 0.25
N LEU A 31 0.56 -0.36 -0.40
CA LEU A 31 2.02 -0.51 -0.41
C LEU A 31 2.50 -0.67 -1.85
N VAL A 32 3.74 -0.27 -2.14
CA VAL A 32 4.39 -0.67 -3.40
C VAL A 32 4.78 -2.14 -3.25
N ARG A 33 4.23 -3.04 -4.08
CA ARG A 33 4.54 -4.47 -4.02
C ARG A 33 4.46 -5.11 -5.38
N VAL A 34 5.30 -6.10 -5.65
CA VAL A 34 5.19 -6.90 -6.88
C VAL A 34 3.95 -7.79 -6.80
N ILE A 35 3.17 -7.81 -7.88
CA ILE A 35 2.13 -8.80 -8.13
C ILE A 35 2.73 -9.88 -9.05
N PRO A 36 2.82 -11.15 -8.62
CA PRO A 36 3.28 -12.23 -9.49
C PRO A 36 2.42 -12.33 -10.75
N LYS A 37 3.03 -12.61 -11.90
CA LYS A 37 2.30 -12.68 -13.20
C LYS A 37 1.11 -13.63 -13.16
N GLN A 38 1.28 -14.80 -12.53
CA GLN A 38 0.20 -15.77 -12.39
C GLN A 38 -0.96 -15.23 -11.54
N THR A 39 -0.65 -14.54 -10.43
CA THR A 39 -1.65 -13.86 -9.60
C THR A 39 -2.38 -12.78 -10.39
N PHE A 40 -1.65 -11.97 -11.15
CA PHE A 40 -2.26 -10.93 -11.99
C PHE A 40 -3.15 -11.51 -13.08
N ALA A 41 -2.73 -12.57 -13.77
CA ALA A 41 -3.55 -13.27 -14.74
C ALA A 41 -4.85 -13.83 -14.12
N ALA A 42 -4.80 -14.38 -12.90
CA ALA A 42 -5.99 -14.84 -12.19
C ALA A 42 -6.95 -13.69 -11.81
N ILE A 43 -6.40 -12.52 -11.44
CA ILE A 43 -7.19 -11.30 -11.20
C ILE A 43 -7.87 -10.86 -12.49
N GLU A 44 -7.12 -10.83 -13.60
CA GLU A 44 -7.63 -10.44 -14.91
C GLU A 44 -8.71 -11.40 -15.44
N ALA A 45 -8.61 -12.68 -15.13
CA ALA A 45 -9.61 -13.69 -15.46
C ALA A 45 -10.84 -13.68 -14.52
N GLY A 46 -10.88 -12.78 -13.52
CA GLY A 46 -11.97 -12.73 -12.53
C GLY A 46 -12.02 -13.95 -11.60
N GLN A 47 -10.93 -14.72 -11.52
CA GLN A 47 -10.82 -15.93 -10.70
C GLN A 47 -10.43 -15.61 -9.26
N MET A 48 -9.83 -14.44 -9.03
CA MET A 48 -9.40 -13.96 -7.73
C MET A 48 -9.72 -12.47 -7.58
N PRO A 49 -10.16 -11.99 -6.40
CA PRO A 49 -10.28 -10.57 -6.13
C PRO A 49 -8.90 -9.89 -6.13
N TYR A 50 -8.89 -8.59 -6.41
CA TYR A 50 -7.69 -7.77 -6.24
C TYR A 50 -7.25 -7.81 -4.76
N PRO A 51 -5.95 -8.03 -4.44
CA PRO A 51 -5.54 -8.35 -3.07
C PRO A 51 -5.72 -7.20 -2.07
N THR A 52 -5.43 -5.98 -2.50
CA THR A 52 -5.32 -4.82 -1.61
C THR A 52 -5.93 -3.56 -2.24
N PRO A 53 -7.24 -3.57 -2.57
CA PRO A 53 -7.88 -2.41 -3.16
C PRO A 53 -7.81 -1.20 -2.23
N LEU A 54 -7.72 -0.04 -2.85
CA LEU A 54 -7.75 1.25 -2.16
C LEU A 54 -8.81 2.12 -2.84
N GLN A 55 -9.77 2.61 -2.07
CA GLN A 55 -10.88 3.43 -2.58
C GLN A 55 -11.62 2.76 -3.76
N GLN A 56 -11.91 1.45 -3.66
CA GLN A 56 -12.57 0.67 -4.71
C GLN A 56 -11.83 0.64 -6.06
N HIS A 57 -10.50 0.80 -6.04
CA HIS A 57 -9.67 0.67 -7.23
C HIS A 57 -8.47 -0.25 -6.99
N ALA A 58 -8.06 -0.94 -8.04
CA ALA A 58 -6.74 -1.51 -8.20
C ALA A 58 -5.80 -0.41 -8.72
N TRP A 59 -4.69 -0.18 -8.04
CA TRP A 59 -3.70 0.83 -8.39
C TRP A 59 -2.44 0.12 -8.86
N LEU A 60 -2.11 0.23 -10.14
CA LEU A 60 -1.09 -0.57 -10.79
C LEU A 60 0.05 0.27 -11.32
N GLY A 61 1.28 -0.20 -11.08
CA GLY A 61 2.47 0.17 -11.83
C GLY A 61 2.83 -0.96 -12.80
N ILE A 62 2.85 -0.66 -14.09
CA ILE A 62 3.11 -1.62 -15.16
C ILE A 62 4.46 -1.24 -15.77
N VAL A 63 5.45 -2.09 -15.59
CA VAL A 63 6.82 -1.89 -16.12
C VAL A 63 7.02 -2.86 -17.25
N PHE A 64 7.45 -2.40 -18.42
CA PHE A 64 7.69 -3.29 -19.55
C PHE A 64 8.83 -2.81 -20.45
N TRP A 65 9.46 -3.74 -21.17
CA TRP A 65 10.58 -3.50 -22.09
C TRP A 65 10.59 -4.54 -23.20
N ARG A 66 11.27 -4.27 -24.32
CA ARG A 66 11.34 -5.21 -25.44
C ARG A 66 12.06 -6.48 -25.01
N ARG A 67 11.59 -7.64 -25.47
CA ARG A 67 12.25 -8.93 -25.18
C ARG A 67 13.67 -9.02 -25.74
N GLN A 68 13.94 -8.29 -26.82
CA GLN A 68 15.24 -8.23 -27.46
C GLN A 68 16.28 -7.44 -26.65
N ASP A 69 15.85 -6.59 -25.72
CA ASP A 69 16.74 -5.83 -24.88
C ASP A 69 17.34 -6.75 -23.80
N THR A 70 18.64 -7.00 -23.90
CA THR A 70 19.40 -7.84 -22.96
C THR A 70 19.51 -7.23 -21.56
N GLN A 71 19.35 -5.91 -21.45
CA GLN A 71 19.19 -5.20 -20.19
C GLN A 71 18.03 -4.22 -20.28
N ALA A 72 17.14 -4.25 -19.28
CA ALA A 72 16.02 -3.33 -19.14
C ALA A 72 16.50 -1.96 -18.64
N SER A 73 17.48 -1.33 -19.29
CA SER A 73 18.12 -0.10 -18.79
C SER A 73 17.14 1.08 -18.72
N ASN A 74 16.19 1.15 -19.66
CA ASN A 74 15.14 2.18 -19.70
C ASN A 74 13.78 1.54 -19.97
N PRO A 75 13.14 0.95 -18.95
CA PRO A 75 11.83 0.33 -19.13
C PRO A 75 10.76 1.41 -19.27
N TYR A 76 9.71 1.09 -20.02
CA TYR A 76 8.49 1.88 -20.08
C TYR A 76 7.66 1.63 -18.83
N ILE A 77 7.00 2.68 -18.33
CA ILE A 77 6.20 2.63 -17.11
C ILE A 77 4.84 3.23 -17.39
N TRP A 78 3.78 2.49 -17.06
CA TRP A 78 2.43 3.02 -16.95
C TRP A 78 1.92 2.93 -15.52
N PHE A 79 1.26 3.99 -15.08
CA PHE A 79 0.51 4.04 -13.83
C PHE A 79 -0.97 4.05 -14.16
N ALA A 80 -1.65 2.93 -13.92
CA ALA A 80 -3.05 2.74 -14.27
C ALA A 80 -3.87 2.39 -13.02
N LYS A 81 -5.07 2.95 -12.91
CA LYS A 81 -6.05 2.59 -11.89
C LYS A 81 -7.33 2.05 -12.52
N PHE A 82 -7.82 0.95 -11.99
CA PHE A 82 -9.02 0.28 -12.50
C PHE A 82 -10.03 0.11 -11.37
N PRO A 83 -11.32 0.41 -11.60
CA PRO A 83 -12.34 0.16 -10.60
C PRO A 83 -12.46 -1.34 -10.34
N VAL A 84 -12.68 -1.69 -9.06
CA VAL A 84 -13.07 -3.04 -8.65
C VAL A 84 -14.54 -3.05 -8.24
N ASP A 85 -15.21 -4.17 -8.45
CA ASP A 85 -16.60 -4.35 -8.03
C ASP A 85 -16.72 -4.66 -6.54
N GLU A 86 -17.95 -4.82 -6.05
CA GLU A 86 -18.21 -5.15 -4.65
C GLU A 86 -17.60 -6.49 -4.22
N ARG A 87 -17.32 -7.41 -5.14
CA ARG A 87 -16.64 -8.69 -4.86
C ARG A 87 -15.11 -8.53 -4.89
N GLY A 88 -14.59 -7.34 -5.17
CA GLY A 88 -13.19 -7.04 -5.35
C GLY A 88 -12.64 -7.47 -6.72
N LEU A 89 -13.49 -7.82 -7.69
CA LEU A 89 -13.07 -8.21 -9.03
C LEU A 89 -12.78 -6.98 -9.89
N LEU A 90 -11.74 -7.07 -10.72
CA LEU A 90 -11.35 -6.00 -11.64
C LEU A 90 -12.44 -5.78 -12.70
N SER A 91 -12.80 -4.53 -12.98
CA SER A 91 -13.79 -4.20 -14.02
C SER A 91 -13.27 -4.56 -15.42
N HIS A 92 -13.88 -5.57 -16.03
CA HIS A 92 -13.58 -5.99 -17.41
C HIS A 92 -13.79 -4.85 -18.40
N ALA A 93 -14.89 -4.11 -18.28
CA ALA A 93 -15.21 -3.00 -19.18
C ALA A 93 -14.17 -1.88 -19.11
N ALA A 94 -13.73 -1.53 -17.89
CA ALA A 94 -12.70 -0.50 -17.71
C ALA A 94 -11.35 -0.92 -18.31
N ARG A 95 -10.95 -2.18 -18.10
CA ARG A 95 -9.74 -2.73 -18.71
C ARG A 95 -9.82 -2.74 -20.24
N GLN A 96 -10.95 -3.16 -20.81
CA GLN A 96 -11.12 -3.22 -22.26
C GLN A 96 -11.01 -1.83 -22.89
N HIS A 97 -11.67 -0.84 -22.27
CA HIS A 97 -11.60 0.54 -22.74
C HIS A 97 -10.18 1.11 -22.62
N PHE A 98 -9.47 0.81 -21.54
CA PHE A 98 -8.04 1.16 -21.42
C PHE A 98 -7.22 0.60 -22.58
N LEU A 99 -7.34 -0.70 -22.85
CA LEU A 99 -6.60 -1.37 -23.92
C LEU A 99 -6.93 -0.82 -25.29
N GLN A 100 -8.21 -0.51 -25.55
CA GLN A 100 -8.65 0.11 -26.79
C GLN A 100 -7.94 1.46 -27.04
N ILE A 101 -7.88 2.34 -26.04
CA ILE A 101 -7.18 3.63 -26.14
C ILE A 101 -5.68 3.42 -26.40
N ILE A 102 -5.06 2.45 -25.70
CA ILE A 102 -3.63 2.16 -25.89
C ILE A 102 -3.34 1.62 -27.29
N VAL A 103 -4.16 0.70 -27.80
CA VAL A 103 -4.03 0.14 -29.16
C VAL A 103 -4.23 1.22 -30.22
N GLU A 104 -5.19 2.11 -30.02
CA GLU A 104 -5.45 3.23 -30.93
C GLU A 104 -4.25 4.21 -30.95
N ALA A 105 -3.65 4.47 -29.79
CA ALA A 105 -2.51 5.38 -29.69
C ALA A 105 -1.18 4.78 -30.17
N LEU A 106 -0.87 3.53 -29.81
CA LEU A 106 0.46 2.93 -29.98
C LEU A 106 0.51 1.82 -31.04
N GLY A 107 -0.64 1.30 -31.47
CA GLY A 107 -0.69 0.16 -32.36
C GLY A 107 -0.06 -1.10 -31.74
N ARG A 108 0.77 -1.80 -32.52
CA ARG A 108 1.40 -3.08 -32.11
C ARG A 108 2.78 -2.93 -31.50
N ASP A 109 3.49 -1.83 -31.77
CA ASP A 109 4.80 -1.55 -31.16
C ASP A 109 4.64 -0.56 -30.00
N LEU A 110 4.53 -1.10 -28.80
CA LEU A 110 4.38 -0.34 -27.55
C LEU A 110 5.56 0.56 -27.20
N THR A 111 6.67 0.38 -27.90
CA THR A 111 7.95 1.02 -27.63
C THR A 111 8.39 1.93 -28.77
N ALA A 112 7.55 2.09 -29.79
CA ALA A 112 7.76 3.08 -30.84
C ALA A 112 7.68 4.51 -30.28
N GLN A 113 8.37 5.44 -30.94
CA GLN A 113 8.22 6.86 -30.64
C GLN A 113 6.81 7.32 -30.99
N THR A 114 6.16 8.01 -30.05
CA THR A 114 4.82 8.56 -30.23
C THR A 114 4.84 9.88 -30.98
N THR A 115 3.86 10.10 -31.85
CA THR A 115 3.57 11.45 -32.38
C THR A 115 2.88 12.32 -31.33
N PRO A 116 2.88 13.66 -31.48
CA PRO A 116 2.17 14.55 -30.55
C PRO A 116 0.67 14.21 -30.38
N GLU A 117 0.02 13.75 -31.45
CA GLU A 117 -1.38 13.32 -31.41
C GLU A 117 -1.56 12.05 -30.58
N GLN A 118 -0.66 11.07 -30.72
CA GLN A 118 -0.68 9.83 -29.94
C GLN A 118 -0.40 10.11 -28.46
N GLU A 119 0.53 11.01 -28.14
CA GLU A 119 0.77 11.45 -26.76
C GLU A 119 -0.47 12.14 -26.16
N ALA A 120 -1.16 12.97 -26.94
CA ALA A 120 -2.38 13.63 -26.50
C ALA A 120 -3.49 12.60 -26.19
N LEU A 121 -3.65 11.58 -27.04
CA LEU A 121 -4.61 10.50 -26.82
C LEU A 121 -4.29 9.70 -25.56
N LEU A 122 -3.02 9.35 -25.34
CA LEU A 122 -2.57 8.68 -24.12
C LEU A 122 -2.86 9.52 -22.86
N LYS A 123 -2.58 10.83 -22.90
CA LYS A 123 -2.83 11.73 -21.76
C LYS A 123 -4.32 11.88 -21.42
N GLN A 124 -5.21 11.63 -22.37
CA GLN A 124 -6.66 11.67 -22.15
C GLN A 124 -7.22 10.35 -21.58
N ASN A 125 -6.40 9.31 -21.46
CA ASN A 125 -6.84 8.03 -20.92
C ASN A 125 -7.26 8.17 -19.44
N PRO A 126 -8.55 7.93 -19.10
CA PRO A 126 -9.10 8.23 -17.78
C PRO A 126 -8.59 7.30 -16.68
N TYR A 127 -7.92 6.21 -17.05
CA TYR A 127 -7.36 5.23 -16.13
C TYR A 127 -5.92 5.54 -15.74
N LEU A 128 -5.26 6.48 -16.42
CA LEU A 128 -3.92 6.90 -16.03
C LEU A 128 -3.96 7.82 -14.80
N PHE A 129 -2.94 7.71 -13.97
CA PHE A 129 -2.75 8.60 -12.82
C PHE A 129 -1.26 8.87 -12.60
N THR A 130 -0.96 9.94 -11.87
CA THR A 130 0.41 10.24 -11.42
C THR A 130 0.50 9.95 -9.92
N PRO A 131 1.27 8.94 -9.48
CA PRO A 131 1.50 8.74 -8.05
C PRO A 131 2.25 9.93 -7.46
N ASN A 132 2.08 10.17 -6.15
CA ASN A 132 2.84 11.21 -5.45
C ASN A 132 4.34 10.86 -5.38
N ASP A 133 5.16 11.82 -4.97
CA ASP A 133 6.62 11.68 -5.03
C ASP A 133 7.17 10.54 -4.17
N ASP A 134 6.66 10.34 -2.94
CA ASP A 134 7.04 9.21 -2.08
C ASP A 134 6.70 7.87 -2.74
N LYS A 135 5.49 7.72 -3.28
CA LYS A 135 5.06 6.47 -3.93
C LYS A 135 5.86 6.20 -5.20
N ARG A 136 6.17 7.25 -5.98
CA ARG A 136 7.05 7.16 -7.15
C ARG A 136 8.46 6.75 -6.76
N ALA A 137 9.04 7.35 -5.71
CA ALA A 137 10.36 7.01 -5.20
C ALA A 137 10.42 5.54 -4.75
N ALA A 138 9.43 5.08 -3.97
CA ALA A 138 9.29 3.69 -3.57
C ALA A 138 9.20 2.73 -4.77
N PHE A 139 8.39 3.08 -5.76
CA PHE A 139 8.23 2.31 -6.98
C PHE A 139 9.54 2.21 -7.75
N HIS A 140 10.22 3.33 -8.01
CA HIS A 140 11.50 3.34 -8.73
C HIS A 140 12.58 2.55 -7.99
N ALA A 141 12.63 2.61 -6.66
CA ALA A 141 13.54 1.81 -5.86
C ALA A 141 13.29 0.29 -6.02
N GLN A 142 12.02 -0.12 -6.02
CA GLN A 142 11.67 -1.53 -6.27
C GLN A 142 11.97 -1.97 -7.71
N VAL A 143 11.68 -1.12 -8.69
CA VAL A 143 11.96 -1.39 -10.10
C VAL A 143 13.46 -1.54 -10.31
N SER A 144 14.26 -0.60 -9.82
CA SER A 144 15.72 -0.64 -9.99
C SER A 144 16.33 -1.89 -9.34
N GLN A 145 15.90 -2.25 -8.12
CA GLN A 145 16.40 -3.46 -7.47
C GLN A 145 15.97 -4.71 -8.23
N ARG A 146 14.71 -4.78 -8.69
CA ARG A 146 14.18 -5.96 -9.37
C ARG A 146 14.78 -6.18 -10.75
N LEU A 147 15.13 -5.11 -11.45
CA LEU A 147 15.82 -5.15 -12.74
C LEU A 147 17.34 -5.20 -12.60
N GLU A 148 17.86 -5.42 -11.38
CA GLU A 148 19.30 -5.48 -11.08
C GLU A 148 20.08 -4.24 -11.55
N GLN A 149 19.41 -3.09 -11.55
CA GLN A 149 20.00 -1.80 -11.87
C GLN A 149 20.73 -1.20 -10.67
N ALA A 150 21.65 -0.28 -10.96
CA ALA A 150 22.30 0.56 -9.97
C ALA A 150 21.26 1.37 -9.16
N PRO A 151 21.53 1.69 -7.89
CA PRO A 151 20.68 2.60 -7.12
C PRO A 151 20.73 4.02 -7.70
N SER A 152 19.83 4.90 -7.25
CA SER A 152 19.86 6.31 -7.66
C SER A 152 21.13 7.01 -7.23
N ILE A 153 21.40 8.13 -7.89
CA ILE A 153 22.52 9.04 -7.59
C ILE A 153 22.49 9.58 -6.15
N TYR A 154 21.36 9.49 -5.45
CA TYR A 154 21.18 9.98 -4.07
C TYR A 154 21.44 8.92 -3.01
N PHE A 155 21.75 7.68 -3.40
CA PHE A 155 21.92 6.55 -2.48
C PHE A 155 23.10 6.74 -1.54
N ASP A 156 24.27 7.13 -2.07
CA ASP A 156 25.51 7.22 -1.30
C ASP A 156 25.43 8.31 -0.21
N ASP A 157 24.79 9.44 -0.51
CA ASP A 157 24.58 10.53 0.46
C ASP A 157 23.71 10.09 1.63
N VAL A 158 22.59 9.39 1.33
CA VAL A 158 21.68 8.88 2.36
C VAL A 158 22.34 7.77 3.18
N GLN A 159 23.03 6.84 2.52
CA GLN A 159 23.77 5.78 3.20
C GLN A 159 24.81 6.39 4.16
N SER A 160 25.58 7.35 3.68
CA SER A 160 26.61 8.03 4.47
C SER A 160 25.99 8.76 5.66
N PHE A 161 24.88 9.49 5.46
CA PHE A 161 24.15 10.15 6.53
C PHE A 161 23.70 9.17 7.63
N LEU A 162 23.09 8.05 7.24
CA LEU A 162 22.62 7.05 8.20
C LEU A 162 23.75 6.37 8.97
N LEU A 163 24.97 6.32 8.40
CA LEU A 163 26.15 5.76 9.06
C LEU A 163 26.96 6.78 9.88
N ALA A 164 26.91 8.06 9.51
CA ALA A 164 27.82 9.08 10.04
C ALA A 164 27.52 9.51 11.49
N GLN A 165 26.32 9.25 12.01
CA GLN A 165 25.92 9.44 13.42
C GLN A 165 26.07 10.85 14.04
N GLN A 166 26.71 11.82 13.38
CA GLN A 166 27.18 13.05 14.05
C GLN A 166 26.44 14.33 13.67
N SER A 167 25.62 14.35 12.61
CA SER A 167 24.91 15.56 12.17
C SER A 167 23.45 15.28 11.79
N PRO A 168 22.57 14.94 12.75
CA PRO A 168 21.19 14.60 12.45
C PRO A 168 20.42 15.71 11.73
N GLU A 169 20.84 16.97 11.86
CA GLU A 169 20.19 18.14 11.25
C GLU A 169 20.38 18.27 9.73
N GLN A 170 21.36 17.55 9.15
CA GLN A 170 21.62 17.59 7.71
C GLN A 170 20.59 16.82 6.87
N TRP A 171 19.62 16.17 7.51
CA TRP A 171 18.60 15.36 6.83
C TRP A 171 17.81 16.11 5.75
N GLN A 172 17.67 17.45 5.86
CA GLN A 172 16.93 18.28 4.91
C GLN A 172 17.54 18.30 3.51
N GLN A 173 18.82 17.93 3.38
CA GLN A 173 19.53 17.88 2.10
C GLN A 173 19.33 16.54 1.38
N LEU A 174 18.73 15.55 2.03
CA LEU A 174 18.56 14.21 1.49
C LEU A 174 17.39 14.16 0.50
N GLY A 175 17.65 13.62 -0.69
CA GLY A 175 16.61 13.37 -1.68
C GLY A 175 15.70 12.20 -1.26
N VAL A 176 14.39 12.37 -1.44
CA VAL A 176 13.37 11.32 -1.16
C VAL A 176 13.70 10.00 -1.88
N GLN A 177 14.19 10.07 -3.11
CA GLN A 177 14.57 8.88 -3.88
C GLN A 177 15.71 8.09 -3.23
N GLY A 178 16.70 8.77 -2.64
CA GLY A 178 17.80 8.10 -1.94
C GLY A 178 17.33 7.35 -0.70
N LEU A 179 16.37 7.91 0.06
CA LEU A 179 15.78 7.26 1.23
C LEU A 179 15.09 5.95 0.84
N HIS A 180 14.27 5.99 -0.21
CA HIS A 180 13.57 4.81 -0.70
C HIS A 180 14.52 3.76 -1.31
N ASP A 181 15.57 4.16 -2.03
CA ASP A 181 16.57 3.22 -2.54
C ASP A 181 17.36 2.53 -1.41
N VAL A 182 17.77 3.28 -0.39
CA VAL A 182 18.45 2.69 0.78
C VAL A 182 17.51 1.74 1.50
N ALA A 183 16.27 2.16 1.78
CA ALA A 183 15.27 1.32 2.44
C ALA A 183 15.02 0.00 1.69
N GLN A 184 14.90 0.06 0.36
CA GLN A 184 14.66 -1.12 -0.47
C GLN A 184 15.86 -2.09 -0.47
N ARG A 185 17.07 -1.58 -0.22
CA ARG A 185 18.33 -2.36 -0.28
C ARG A 185 18.91 -2.70 1.09
N LEU A 186 18.14 -2.55 2.17
CA LEU A 186 18.60 -2.82 3.53
C LEU A 186 19.08 -4.25 3.76
N ALA A 187 18.54 -5.24 3.04
CA ALA A 187 19.01 -6.62 3.08
C ALA A 187 20.48 -6.76 2.66
N GLN A 188 20.97 -5.89 1.76
CA GLN A 188 22.37 -5.82 1.34
C GLN A 188 23.21 -4.83 2.19
N GLN A 189 22.61 -4.17 3.18
CA GLN A 189 23.21 -3.07 3.95
C GLN A 189 23.07 -3.28 5.47
N PRO A 190 23.69 -4.34 6.05
CA PRO A 190 23.49 -4.69 7.45
C PRO A 190 23.90 -3.56 8.42
N LYS A 191 25.00 -2.84 8.14
CA LYS A 191 25.44 -1.71 8.98
C LYS A 191 24.45 -0.56 9.00
N VAL A 192 23.79 -0.29 7.87
CA VAL A 192 22.74 0.74 7.78
C VAL A 192 21.53 0.29 8.57
N ALA A 193 21.10 -0.96 8.41
CA ALA A 193 19.98 -1.53 9.16
C ALA A 193 20.22 -1.46 10.68
N ASP A 194 21.43 -1.82 11.14
CA ASP A 194 21.81 -1.71 12.55
C ASP A 194 21.81 -0.25 13.04
N SER A 195 22.29 0.69 12.22
CA SER A 195 22.26 2.11 12.56
C SER A 195 20.83 2.64 12.72
N ILE A 196 19.92 2.28 11.81
CA ILE A 196 18.49 2.65 11.90
C ILE A 196 17.89 2.11 13.21
N ALA A 197 18.15 0.85 13.54
CA ALA A 197 17.64 0.21 14.76
C ALA A 197 18.11 0.93 16.04
N GLN A 198 19.37 1.35 16.08
CA GLN A 198 19.97 2.00 17.25
C GLN A 198 19.52 3.45 17.43
N HIS A 199 19.38 4.20 16.33
CA HIS A 199 19.22 5.65 16.39
C HIS A 199 17.80 6.16 16.18
N TRP A 200 16.83 5.28 15.86
CA TRP A 200 15.43 5.66 15.60
C TRP A 200 14.86 6.67 16.60
N GLN A 201 15.07 6.45 17.90
CA GLN A 201 14.53 7.34 18.94
C GLN A 201 15.23 8.71 18.97
N ALA A 202 16.53 8.74 18.72
CA ALA A 202 17.37 9.94 18.81
C ALA A 202 17.26 10.86 17.57
N TRP A 203 16.70 10.37 16.46
CA TRP A 203 16.54 11.17 15.26
C TRP A 203 15.59 12.37 15.43
N PRO A 204 15.80 13.45 14.65
CA PRO A 204 14.89 14.58 14.61
C PRO A 204 13.47 14.14 14.28
N GLN A 205 12.48 14.70 14.99
CA GLN A 205 11.07 14.35 14.79
C GLN A 205 10.59 14.60 13.36
N ALA A 206 11.18 15.58 12.66
CA ALA A 206 10.87 15.87 11.26
C ALA A 206 11.46 14.85 10.26
N PHE A 207 12.50 14.10 10.64
CA PHE A 207 13.13 13.10 9.76
C PHE A 207 12.40 11.75 9.81
N LYS A 208 11.93 11.34 10.99
CA LYS A 208 11.27 10.03 11.19
C LYS A 208 10.12 9.76 10.22
N PRO A 209 9.23 10.73 9.86
CA PRO A 209 8.20 10.53 8.85
C PRO A 209 8.73 10.12 7.48
N ALA A 210 9.80 10.76 6.98
CA ALA A 210 10.40 10.44 5.70
C ALA A 210 11.01 9.03 5.70
N MET A 211 11.73 8.68 6.78
CA MET A 211 12.30 7.34 6.91
C MET A 211 11.21 6.26 7.08
N ALA A 212 10.15 6.53 7.87
CA ALA A 212 9.03 5.61 8.03
C ALA A 212 8.32 5.34 6.70
N ALA A 213 8.11 6.38 5.88
CA ALA A 213 7.56 6.26 4.54
C ALA A 213 8.46 5.44 3.61
N ALA A 214 9.79 5.60 3.72
CA ALA A 214 10.73 4.78 2.95
C ALA A 214 10.69 3.29 3.33
N LEU A 215 10.65 2.99 4.62
CA LEU A 215 10.63 1.63 5.16
C LEU A 215 9.29 0.90 4.91
N GLU A 216 8.18 1.62 4.73
CA GLU A 216 6.84 1.00 4.76
C GLU A 216 6.56 -0.01 3.65
N HIS A 217 7.32 0.01 2.54
CA HIS A 217 7.02 -0.79 1.35
C HIS A 217 7.74 -2.15 1.30
N GLY A 218 8.92 -2.24 1.92
CA GLY A 218 9.81 -3.39 1.82
C GLY A 218 9.77 -4.30 3.05
N GLU A 219 10.26 -5.52 2.88
CA GLU A 219 10.57 -6.37 4.01
C GLU A 219 11.87 -5.91 4.67
N LEU A 220 11.86 -5.81 6.00
CA LEU A 220 13.02 -5.36 6.77
C LEU A 220 13.91 -6.56 7.15
N PRO A 221 15.23 -6.36 7.24
CA PRO A 221 16.13 -7.35 7.84
C PRO A 221 15.64 -7.77 9.22
N THR A 222 15.81 -9.06 9.57
CA THR A 222 15.21 -9.65 10.77
C THR A 222 15.58 -8.91 12.06
N SER A 223 16.84 -8.48 12.22
CA SER A 223 17.31 -7.72 13.39
C SER A 223 16.60 -6.37 13.51
N LEU A 224 16.55 -5.60 12.41
CA LEU A 224 15.88 -4.30 12.35
C LEU A 224 14.38 -4.45 12.61
N ARG A 225 13.73 -5.43 11.98
CA ARG A 225 12.30 -5.73 12.19
C ARG A 225 12.00 -6.03 13.66
N ALA A 226 12.78 -6.92 14.29
CA ALA A 226 12.59 -7.29 15.69
C ALA A 226 12.79 -6.08 16.61
N ASN A 227 13.80 -5.26 16.33
CA ASN A 227 14.09 -4.06 17.10
C ASN A 227 12.96 -3.02 17.01
N LEU A 228 12.54 -2.62 15.79
CA LEU A 228 11.44 -1.66 15.61
C LEU A 228 10.11 -2.18 16.17
N CYS A 229 9.84 -3.49 16.05
CA CYS A 229 8.69 -4.13 16.67
C CYS A 229 8.74 -4.00 18.20
N ALA A 230 9.89 -4.30 18.82
CA ALA A 230 10.07 -4.16 20.27
C ALA A 230 9.90 -2.70 20.73
N GLN A 231 10.42 -1.73 19.96
CA GLN A 231 10.21 -0.30 20.23
C GLN A 231 8.72 0.08 20.15
N CYS A 232 7.99 -0.41 19.14
CA CYS A 232 6.56 -0.15 18.97
C CYS A 232 5.74 -0.73 20.13
N VAL A 233 6.03 -1.98 20.52
CA VAL A 233 5.42 -2.65 21.68
C VAL A 233 5.68 -1.87 22.97
N ALA A 234 6.92 -1.42 23.20
CA ALA A 234 7.26 -0.63 24.37
C ALA A 234 6.51 0.69 24.40
N ALA A 235 6.44 1.41 23.27
CA ALA A 235 5.71 2.67 23.15
C ALA A 235 4.21 2.52 23.43
N CYS A 236 3.57 1.46 22.92
CA CYS A 236 2.16 1.17 23.18
C CYS A 236 1.84 0.89 24.66
N ARG A 237 2.83 0.42 25.44
CA ARG A 237 2.67 0.03 26.85
C ARG A 237 3.00 1.16 27.83
N GLN A 238 3.41 2.33 27.35
CA GLN A 238 3.68 3.48 28.21
C GLN A 238 2.38 3.99 28.84
N PRO A 239 2.40 4.49 30.10
CA PRO A 239 1.22 5.09 30.72
C PRO A 239 0.64 6.27 29.92
N GLN A 240 1.51 7.01 29.23
CA GLN A 240 1.16 8.06 28.28
C GLN A 240 1.82 7.71 26.94
N PRO A 241 1.12 6.98 26.05
CA PRO A 241 1.72 6.50 24.81
C PRO A 241 1.93 7.66 23.82
N ASP A 242 3.15 7.78 23.28
CA ASP A 242 3.45 8.67 22.17
C ASP A 242 2.87 8.11 20.86
N LEU A 243 1.63 8.50 20.56
CA LEU A 243 0.91 8.01 19.39
C LEU A 243 1.58 8.38 18.07
N ALA A 244 2.23 9.54 18.00
CA ALA A 244 2.93 9.97 16.80
C ALA A 244 4.10 9.02 16.49
N ASN A 245 4.89 8.64 17.50
CA ASN A 245 5.96 7.66 17.34
C ASN A 245 5.41 6.25 17.01
N ILE A 246 4.31 5.84 17.64
CA ILE A 246 3.65 4.55 17.35
C ILE A 246 3.20 4.48 15.89
N ILE A 247 2.58 5.55 15.37
CA ILE A 247 2.19 5.67 13.96
C ILE A 247 3.39 5.42 13.05
N LEU A 248 4.52 6.09 13.31
CA LEU A 248 5.72 5.99 12.48
C LEU A 248 6.34 4.59 12.53
N LEU A 249 6.35 3.95 13.69
CA LEU A 249 6.83 2.57 13.86
C LEU A 249 5.92 1.57 13.13
N ILE A 250 4.59 1.73 13.21
CA ILE A 250 3.64 0.90 12.46
C ILE A 250 3.86 1.05 10.96
N ARG A 251 4.04 2.27 10.47
CA ARG A 251 4.35 2.53 9.06
C ARG A 251 5.65 1.83 8.65
N ALA A 252 6.73 2.01 9.40
CA ALA A 252 8.01 1.37 9.10
C ALA A 252 7.92 -0.18 9.04
N LEU A 253 7.07 -0.78 9.88
CA LEU A 253 6.88 -2.24 9.92
C LEU A 253 5.91 -2.78 8.85
N ALA A 254 5.20 -1.91 8.13
CA ALA A 254 4.08 -2.31 7.26
C ALA A 254 4.48 -3.33 6.19
N GLY A 255 5.59 -3.13 5.49
CA GLY A 255 6.03 -4.04 4.44
C GLY A 255 6.32 -5.44 4.97
N SER A 256 6.94 -5.55 6.14
CA SER A 256 7.22 -6.82 6.82
C SER A 256 5.94 -7.50 7.34
N LEU A 257 5.03 -6.73 7.93
CA LEU A 257 3.72 -7.21 8.40
C LEU A 257 2.92 -7.85 7.27
N ASN A 258 3.00 -7.27 6.09
CA ASN A 258 2.27 -7.75 4.92
C ASN A 258 3.00 -8.88 4.16
N SER A 259 4.30 -9.09 4.39
CA SER A 259 5.05 -10.23 3.81
C SER A 259 4.79 -11.50 4.59
N GLU A 260 4.77 -11.41 5.92
CA GLU A 260 4.58 -12.56 6.82
C GLU A 260 3.43 -12.30 7.82
N PRO A 261 2.18 -12.15 7.35
CA PRO A 261 1.06 -11.73 8.21
C PRO A 261 0.72 -12.75 9.31
N GLU A 262 0.97 -14.03 9.07
CA GLU A 262 0.70 -15.13 9.99
C GLU A 262 1.86 -15.39 10.98
N SER A 263 2.98 -14.67 10.84
CA SER A 263 4.15 -14.88 11.69
C SER A 263 3.82 -14.65 13.16
N LYS A 264 4.22 -15.63 14.01
CA LYS A 264 4.09 -15.52 15.46
C LYS A 264 4.95 -14.40 16.05
N ALA A 265 5.93 -13.89 15.30
CA ALA A 265 6.74 -12.74 15.71
C ALA A 265 5.90 -11.46 15.95
N TRP A 266 4.70 -11.39 15.36
CA TRP A 266 3.79 -10.26 15.54
C TRP A 266 2.89 -10.34 16.78
N GLN A 267 2.89 -11.46 17.51
CA GLN A 267 2.03 -11.65 18.69
C GLN A 267 2.22 -10.56 19.77
N PRO A 268 3.45 -10.15 20.13
CA PRO A 268 3.64 -9.07 21.10
C PRO A 268 3.03 -7.74 20.62
N LEU A 269 3.14 -7.45 19.32
CA LEU A 269 2.57 -6.24 18.72
C LEU A 269 1.05 -6.29 18.69
N ARG A 270 0.45 -7.45 18.34
CA ARG A 270 -1.00 -7.64 18.41
C ARG A 270 -1.53 -7.34 19.81
N GLN A 271 -0.93 -7.96 20.83
CA GLN A 271 -1.32 -7.74 22.24
C GLN A 271 -1.19 -6.28 22.67
N ALA A 272 -0.10 -5.62 22.28
CA ALA A 272 0.14 -4.22 22.63
C ALA A 272 -0.88 -3.28 21.96
N LEU A 273 -1.20 -3.50 20.69
CA LEU A 273 -2.23 -2.75 19.98
C LEU A 273 -3.63 -3.04 20.53
N THR A 274 -3.93 -4.27 20.95
CA THR A 274 -5.20 -4.61 21.61
C THR A 274 -5.39 -3.79 22.88
N GLN A 275 -4.35 -3.72 23.73
CA GLN A 275 -4.37 -2.92 24.96
C GLN A 275 -4.53 -1.43 24.65
N LEU A 276 -3.82 -0.93 23.64
CA LEU A 276 -3.90 0.46 23.22
C LEU A 276 -5.31 0.81 22.71
N CYS A 277 -5.89 0.02 21.80
CA CYS A 277 -7.26 0.24 21.31
C CYS A 277 -8.28 0.22 22.45
N ARG A 278 -8.14 -0.71 23.41
CA ARG A 278 -9.01 -0.75 24.59
C ARG A 278 -8.89 0.51 25.44
N ALA A 279 -7.68 1.01 25.66
CA ALA A 279 -7.44 2.25 26.41
C ALA A 279 -8.08 3.45 25.69
N LEU A 280 -7.91 3.55 24.37
CA LEU A 280 -8.51 4.60 23.54
C LEU A 280 -10.05 4.57 23.58
N ALA A 281 -10.66 3.39 23.56
CA ALA A 281 -12.11 3.24 23.68
C ALA A 281 -12.62 3.58 25.10
N SER A 282 -11.79 3.39 26.13
CA SER A 282 -12.18 3.64 27.53
C SER A 282 -12.10 5.12 27.93
N ASP A 283 -11.40 5.95 27.15
CA ASP A 283 -11.32 7.40 27.36
C ASP A 283 -11.81 8.18 26.12
N PRO A 284 -13.14 8.33 25.93
CA PRO A 284 -13.71 9.04 24.79
C PRO A 284 -13.36 10.53 24.75
N SER A 285 -12.91 11.12 25.87
CA SER A 285 -12.54 12.54 25.91
C SER A 285 -11.26 12.82 25.11
N SER A 286 -10.39 11.82 25.04
CA SER A 286 -9.16 11.84 24.22
C SER A 286 -9.43 11.58 22.74
N ALA A 287 -10.57 10.99 22.38
CA ALA A 287 -10.88 10.54 21.03
C ALA A 287 -10.80 11.67 19.99
N THR A 288 -11.14 12.91 20.34
CA THR A 288 -11.15 14.05 19.41
C THR A 288 -9.77 14.51 18.97
N ALA A 289 -8.68 14.01 19.57
CA ALA A 289 -7.33 14.34 19.15
C ALA A 289 -7.04 13.78 17.75
N GLN A 290 -6.53 14.63 16.85
CA GLN A 290 -6.20 14.24 15.48
C GLN A 290 -5.25 13.02 15.42
N THR A 291 -4.30 12.94 16.37
CA THR A 291 -3.36 11.81 16.47
C THR A 291 -4.03 10.47 16.78
N HIS A 292 -5.19 10.46 17.44
CA HIS A 292 -5.97 9.25 17.69
C HIS A 292 -6.59 8.75 16.39
N ILE A 293 -7.20 9.67 15.64
CA ILE A 293 -7.76 9.40 14.31
C ILE A 293 -6.66 8.89 13.37
N ASP A 294 -5.51 9.55 13.34
CA ASP A 294 -4.38 9.19 12.49
C ASP A 294 -3.86 7.77 12.82
N LEU A 295 -3.76 7.41 14.10
CA LEU A 295 -3.39 6.06 14.52
C LEU A 295 -4.38 5.01 14.00
N LEU A 296 -5.69 5.25 14.20
CA LEU A 296 -6.72 4.32 13.77
C LEU A 296 -6.72 4.15 12.25
N VAL A 297 -6.53 5.24 11.50
CA VAL A 297 -6.38 5.23 10.04
C VAL A 297 -5.13 4.44 9.64
N VAL A 298 -3.98 4.65 10.29
CA VAL A 298 -2.73 3.96 9.97
C VAL A 298 -2.83 2.46 10.25
N ILE A 299 -3.50 2.04 11.33
CA ILE A 299 -3.74 0.62 11.59
C ILE A 299 -4.54 -0.01 10.43
N ALA A 300 -5.65 0.60 9.99
CA ALA A 300 -6.41 0.10 8.84
C ALA A 300 -5.61 0.15 7.52
N ALA A 301 -4.83 1.20 7.32
CA ALA A 301 -4.18 1.45 6.05
C ALA A 301 -2.83 0.73 5.87
N ARG A 302 -2.19 0.27 6.96
CA ARG A 302 -0.85 -0.33 6.95
C ARG A 302 -0.71 -1.63 7.74
N ALA A 303 -1.44 -1.77 8.84
CA ALA A 303 -1.37 -2.93 9.74
C ALA A 303 -2.63 -3.82 9.69
N TRP A 304 -3.46 -3.70 8.64
CA TRP A 304 -4.68 -4.49 8.48
C TRP A 304 -4.49 -6.01 8.62
N PRO A 305 -3.35 -6.65 8.26
CA PRO A 305 -3.23 -8.09 8.45
C PRO A 305 -3.29 -8.49 9.92
N LEU A 306 -2.93 -7.60 10.85
CA LEU A 306 -3.06 -7.85 12.28
C LEU A 306 -4.53 -7.93 12.73
N LEU A 307 -5.45 -7.28 12.00
CA LEU A 307 -6.89 -7.33 12.27
C LEU A 307 -7.55 -8.67 11.88
N THR A 308 -6.78 -9.63 11.37
CA THR A 308 -7.24 -11.02 11.25
C THR A 308 -7.41 -11.68 12.62
N ASP A 309 -6.69 -11.18 13.64
CA ASP A 309 -6.89 -11.58 15.03
C ASP A 309 -8.20 -11.03 15.58
N ASP A 310 -9.07 -11.93 16.05
CA ASP A 310 -10.41 -11.58 16.55
C ASP A 310 -10.37 -10.59 17.72
N THR A 311 -9.41 -10.76 18.64
CA THR A 311 -9.34 -9.94 19.83
C THR A 311 -8.93 -8.53 19.47
N LEU A 312 -7.87 -8.37 18.68
CA LEU A 312 -7.44 -7.06 18.19
C LEU A 312 -8.51 -6.40 17.32
N ARG A 313 -9.14 -7.14 16.40
CA ARG A 313 -10.18 -6.60 15.51
C ARG A 313 -11.36 -6.02 16.30
N ASN A 314 -11.83 -6.72 17.32
CA ASN A 314 -12.97 -6.27 18.12
C ASN A 314 -12.64 -5.00 18.91
N GLU A 315 -11.48 -4.94 19.56
CA GLU A 315 -11.03 -3.73 20.29
C GLU A 315 -10.78 -2.56 19.33
N TYR A 316 -10.22 -2.84 18.15
CA TYR A 316 -10.01 -1.83 17.11
C TYR A 316 -11.34 -1.24 16.63
N LEU A 317 -12.33 -2.08 16.28
CA LEU A 317 -13.65 -1.61 15.85
C LEU A 317 -14.36 -0.84 16.97
N HIS A 318 -14.18 -1.24 18.22
CA HIS A 318 -14.69 -0.49 19.37
C HIS A 318 -14.06 0.89 19.47
N ALA A 319 -12.74 1.02 19.37
CA ALA A 319 -12.06 2.31 19.36
C ALA A 319 -12.55 3.21 18.21
N VAL A 320 -12.66 2.66 16.99
CA VAL A 320 -13.15 3.43 15.82
C VAL A 320 -14.62 3.85 15.97
N SER A 321 -15.44 3.08 16.68
CA SER A 321 -16.89 3.36 16.83
C SER A 321 -17.22 4.65 17.60
N HIS A 322 -16.24 5.25 18.28
CA HIS A 322 -16.37 6.59 18.86
C HIS A 322 -16.28 7.71 17.80
N HIS A 323 -15.88 7.38 16.57
CA HIS A 323 -15.80 8.27 15.42
C HIS A 323 -16.77 7.84 14.33
N THR A 324 -18.06 8.13 14.48
CA THR A 324 -19.13 7.57 13.64
C THR A 324 -18.88 7.73 12.12
N ASP A 325 -18.45 8.91 11.67
CA ASP A 325 -18.14 9.12 10.25
C ASP A 325 -16.90 8.33 9.81
N LEU A 326 -15.83 8.35 10.60
CA LEU A 326 -14.62 7.59 10.31
C LEU A 326 -14.90 6.08 10.27
N PHE A 327 -15.74 5.59 11.19
CA PHE A 327 -16.14 4.19 11.27
C PHE A 327 -16.75 3.71 9.96
N ALA A 328 -17.66 4.47 9.36
CA ALA A 328 -18.27 4.10 8.09
C ALA A 328 -17.21 3.98 6.97
N HIS A 329 -16.25 4.91 6.91
CA HIS A 329 -15.19 4.89 5.89
C HIS A 329 -14.20 3.74 6.12
N ILE A 330 -13.73 3.55 7.36
CA ILE A 330 -12.81 2.46 7.72
C ILE A 330 -13.46 1.11 7.51
N PHE A 331 -14.72 0.93 7.90
CA PHE A 331 -15.42 -0.33 7.71
C PHE A 331 -15.59 -0.66 6.22
N ALA A 332 -15.99 0.32 5.40
CA ALA A 332 -16.09 0.16 3.95
C ALA A 332 -14.74 -0.15 3.29
N ASP A 333 -13.66 0.46 3.77
CA ASP A 333 -12.30 0.22 3.30
C ASP A 333 -11.80 -1.20 3.68
N LEU A 334 -12.02 -1.63 4.93
CA LEU A 334 -11.57 -2.93 5.40
C LEU A 334 -12.41 -4.10 4.84
N VAL A 335 -13.70 -3.93 4.60
CA VAL A 335 -14.54 -5.00 4.01
C VAL A 335 -14.20 -5.26 2.53
N ALA A 336 -13.60 -4.28 1.86
CA ALA A 336 -13.07 -4.43 0.51
C ALA A 336 -11.82 -5.33 0.47
N LEU A 337 -11.10 -5.49 1.59
CA LEU A 337 -9.93 -6.38 1.67
C LEU A 337 -10.37 -7.85 1.75
N PRO A 338 -9.97 -8.71 0.79
CA PRO A 338 -10.37 -10.12 0.77
C PRO A 338 -10.06 -10.87 2.08
N VAL A 339 -8.92 -10.56 2.70
CA VAL A 339 -8.45 -11.19 3.95
C VAL A 339 -9.30 -10.84 5.18
N LEU A 340 -10.02 -9.71 5.17
CA LEU A 340 -10.84 -9.26 6.29
C LEU A 340 -12.34 -9.38 6.02
N ARG A 341 -12.73 -9.47 4.75
CA ARG A 341 -14.12 -9.40 4.30
C ARG A 341 -15.05 -10.36 5.05
N ILE A 342 -14.71 -11.65 5.10
CA ILE A 342 -15.58 -12.66 5.71
C ILE A 342 -15.81 -12.34 7.18
N TYR A 343 -14.76 -11.99 7.92
CA TYR A 343 -14.85 -11.66 9.34
C TYR A 343 -15.75 -10.43 9.57
N LEU A 344 -15.62 -9.38 8.75
CA LEU A 344 -16.42 -8.16 8.90
C LEU A 344 -17.89 -8.35 8.48
N LEU A 345 -18.16 -9.14 7.44
CA LEU A 345 -19.54 -9.45 7.04
C LEU A 345 -20.26 -10.34 8.08
N GLN A 346 -19.53 -11.22 8.76
CA GLN A 346 -20.07 -11.99 9.88
C GLN A 346 -20.51 -11.07 11.04
N LEU A 347 -19.74 -10.02 11.34
CA LEU A 347 -20.13 -9.03 12.36
C LEU A 347 -21.44 -8.32 12.04
N LEU A 348 -21.71 -8.03 10.75
CA LEU A 348 -22.99 -7.45 10.32
C LEU A 348 -24.17 -8.39 10.52
N SER A 349 -23.92 -9.70 10.51
CA SER A 349 -24.96 -10.73 10.65
C SER A 349 -25.29 -11.04 12.11
N GLN A 350 -24.39 -10.70 13.05
CA GLN A 350 -24.53 -10.99 14.48
C GLN A 350 -24.20 -9.77 15.37
N PRO A 351 -24.86 -8.61 15.15
CA PRO A 351 -24.50 -7.38 15.86
C PRO A 351 -24.75 -7.45 17.37
N GLN A 352 -25.63 -8.35 17.84
CA GLN A 352 -26.01 -8.44 19.26
C GLN A 352 -24.86 -8.83 20.21
N HIS A 353 -23.76 -9.39 19.69
CA HIS A 353 -22.60 -9.78 20.49
C HIS A 353 -21.52 -8.67 20.57
N LEU A 354 -21.73 -7.55 19.89
CA LEU A 354 -20.80 -6.42 19.88
C LEU A 354 -21.11 -5.41 20.98
N PRO A 355 -20.13 -4.61 21.44
CA PRO A 355 -20.39 -3.48 22.34
C PRO A 355 -21.45 -2.53 21.76
N THR A 356 -22.28 -1.93 22.62
CA THR A 356 -23.39 -1.04 22.20
C THR A 356 -22.92 0.08 21.27
N GLN A 357 -21.76 0.69 21.56
CA GLN A 357 -21.20 1.76 20.73
C GLN A 357 -20.93 1.29 19.29
N VAL A 358 -20.42 0.07 19.11
CA VAL A 358 -20.17 -0.53 17.80
C VAL A 358 -21.49 -0.81 17.08
N GLN A 359 -22.50 -1.32 17.79
CA GLN A 359 -23.83 -1.54 17.23
C GLN A 359 -24.45 -0.23 16.70
N THR A 360 -24.36 0.85 17.47
CA THR A 360 -24.84 2.18 17.06
C THR A 360 -24.10 2.69 15.82
N ALA A 361 -22.78 2.56 15.77
CA ALA A 361 -21.98 2.96 14.61
C ALA A 361 -22.34 2.15 13.35
N LEU A 362 -22.55 0.84 13.49
CA LEU A 362 -23.01 -0.03 12.40
C LEU A 362 -24.41 0.37 11.89
N GLN A 363 -25.35 0.67 12.79
CA GLN A 363 -26.69 1.12 12.43
C GLN A 363 -26.65 2.46 11.67
N PHE A 364 -25.85 3.42 12.15
CA PHE A 364 -25.68 4.70 11.47
C PHE A 364 -25.11 4.52 10.05
N MET A 365 -24.08 3.69 9.90
CA MET A 365 -23.50 3.35 8.60
C MET A 365 -24.55 2.73 7.65
N GLN A 366 -25.34 1.76 8.12
CA GLN A 366 -26.38 1.11 7.31
C GLN A 366 -27.49 2.09 6.89
N GLN A 367 -27.91 3.00 7.77
CA GLN A 367 -28.88 4.04 7.44
C GLN A 367 -28.36 4.98 6.35
N ARG A 368 -27.08 5.37 6.43
CA ARG A 368 -26.44 6.24 5.44
C ARG A 368 -26.36 5.58 4.06
N LEU A 369 -26.01 4.29 4.00
CA LEU A 369 -25.99 3.53 2.74
C LEU A 369 -27.40 3.43 2.12
N ARG A 370 -28.44 3.16 2.92
CA ARG A 370 -29.84 3.13 2.43
C ARG A 370 -30.30 4.51 1.93
N GLY A 371 -29.94 5.59 2.62
CA GLY A 371 -30.27 6.95 2.21
C GLY A 371 -29.60 7.40 0.90
N GLN A 372 -28.44 6.82 0.55
CA GLN A 372 -27.75 7.08 -0.72
C GLN A 372 -28.41 6.33 -1.90
N HIS A 373 -28.90 5.10 -1.68
CA HIS A 373 -29.62 4.35 -2.72
C HIS A 373 -30.99 4.96 -3.08
N VAL A 374 -31.69 5.57 -2.13
CA VAL A 374 -32.98 6.25 -2.39
C VAL A 374 -32.83 7.57 -3.16
N ARG A 375 -31.63 8.18 -3.17
CA ARG A 375 -31.35 9.43 -3.91
C ARG A 375 -30.69 9.22 -5.28
N SER A 376 -30.31 8.00 -5.60
CA SER A 376 -29.70 7.59 -6.88
C SER A 376 -30.62 6.71 -7.74
N SER A 377 -31.84 6.47 -7.24
CA SER A 377 -32.99 5.95 -7.98
C SER A 377 -33.91 7.14 -8.33
#